data_AF-A0A7Y9BNS8-F1
#
_entry.id   AF-A0A7Y9BNS8-F1
#
_cell.length_a   1.000
_cell.length_b   1.000
_cell.length_c   1.000
_cell.angle_alpha   90.00
_cell.angle_beta   90.00
_cell.angle_gamma   90.00
#
_symmetry.space_group_name_H-M   'P 1'
#
loop_
_entity.id
_entity.type
_entity.pdbx_description
1 polymer ?
#
loop_
_entity_poly.entity_id
_entity_poly.type
_entity_poly.pdbx_seq_one_letter_code
_entity_poly.pdbx_strand_id
1 'polypeptide(L)'
;MRTAAMGSSPAPDLVVTQDDLGAVGHEAFLVHGQLRGKADIAGAGTGATARAAAECSTRNLALGPELSATLSTWDSQVKTVLQMYAHISNHLDFSKKAHADNDEAIAASLRHRDGSAMSVSEIQRYVK
;
A
#
# COMPACT_ATOMS: atom_id res chain seq x y z
N MET A 1 6.35 47.70 26.95
CA MET A 1 6.65 46.85 25.77
C MET A 1 6.45 45.40 26.18
N ARG A 2 5.26 44.84 25.92
CA ARG A 2 4.91 43.45 26.23
C ARG A 2 5.38 42.59 25.07
N THR A 3 6.32 41.69 25.30
CA THR A 3 6.72 40.67 24.35
C THR A 3 5.62 39.61 24.29
N ALA A 4 4.98 39.49 23.12
CA ALA A 4 4.08 38.39 22.82
C ALA A 4 4.92 37.12 22.62
N ALA A 5 4.67 36.10 23.45
CA ALA A 5 5.17 34.76 23.18
C ALA A 5 4.44 34.23 21.95
N MET A 6 5.18 34.04 20.85
CA MET A 6 4.69 33.32 19.68
C MET A 6 4.48 31.87 20.09
N GLY A 7 3.23 31.46 20.26
CA GLY A 7 2.87 30.07 20.46
C GLY A 7 3.24 29.28 19.22
N SER A 8 4.25 28.41 19.33
CA SER A 8 4.47 27.35 18.36
C SER A 8 3.32 26.34 18.54
N SER A 9 2.40 26.27 17.59
CA SER A 9 1.44 25.17 17.55
C SER A 9 2.24 23.87 17.47
N PRO A 10 2.01 22.88 18.36
CA PRO A 10 2.67 21.59 18.24
C PRO A 10 2.25 20.98 16.89
N ALA A 11 3.25 20.59 16.09
CA ALA A 11 2.99 19.76 14.93
C ALA A 11 2.22 18.51 15.40
N PRO A 12 1.17 18.08 14.69
CA PRO A 12 0.46 16.85 15.05
C PRO A 12 1.47 15.71 15.07
N ASP A 13 1.57 15.03 16.22
CA ASP A 13 2.43 13.86 16.40
C ASP A 13 1.83 12.71 15.58
N LEU A 14 2.34 12.51 14.37
CA LEU A 14 1.92 11.44 13.47
C LEU A 14 2.53 10.13 13.94
N VAL A 15 1.96 9.55 14.99
CA VAL A 15 2.32 8.22 15.49
C VAL A 15 1.58 7.17 14.66
N VAL A 16 2.32 6.20 14.13
CA VAL A 16 1.79 5.06 13.37
C VAL A 16 2.23 3.77 14.03
N THR A 17 1.29 2.85 14.24
CA THR A 17 1.54 1.52 14.84
C THR A 17 1.64 0.41 13.79
N GLN A 18 2.13 -0.76 14.20
CA GLN A 18 2.17 -1.95 13.34
C GLN A 18 0.77 -2.42 12.90
N ASP A 19 -0.24 -2.18 13.74
CA ASP A 19 -1.62 -2.50 13.39
C ASP A 19 -2.19 -1.51 12.38
N ASP A 20 -1.84 -0.22 12.48
CA ASP A 20 -2.21 0.78 11.48
C ASP A 20 -1.62 0.45 10.10
N LEU A 21 -0.33 0.10 10.04
CA LEU A 21 0.31 -0.33 8.80
C LEU A 21 -0.31 -1.60 8.23
N GLY A 22 -0.62 -2.58 9.09
CA GLY A 22 -1.30 -3.80 8.70
C GLY A 22 -2.70 -3.54 8.13
N ALA A 23 -3.46 -2.61 8.73
CA ALA A 23 -4.78 -2.22 8.26
C ALA A 23 -4.73 -1.56 6.87
N VAL A 24 -3.77 -0.65 6.64
CA VAL A 24 -3.58 -0.01 5.33
C VAL A 24 -3.16 -1.04 4.27
N GLY A 25 -2.23 -1.94 4.61
CA GLY A 25 -1.82 -3.02 3.71
C GLY A 25 -2.99 -3.93 3.32
N HIS A 26 -3.84 -4.28 4.29
CA HIS A 26 -5.05 -5.08 4.05
C HIS A 26 -6.05 -4.36 3.15
N GLU A 27 -6.31 -3.07 3.39
CA GLU A 27 -7.22 -2.29 2.55
C GLU A 27 -6.71 -2.21 1.10
N ALA A 28 -5.40 -2.00 0.91
CA ALA A 28 -4.79 -2.03 -0.41
C ALA A 28 -5.00 -3.39 -1.12
N PHE A 29 -4.90 -4.51 -0.39
CA PHE A 29 -5.20 -5.84 -0.91
C PHE A 29 -6.67 -5.99 -1.34
N LEU A 30 -7.61 -5.51 -0.52
CA LEU A 30 -9.04 -5.55 -0.84
C LEU A 30 -9.35 -4.71 -2.08
N VAL A 31 -8.84 -3.48 -2.14
CA VAL A 31 -9.03 -2.58 -3.29
C VAL A 31 -8.42 -3.19 -4.55
N HIS A 32 -7.24 -3.80 -4.47
CA HIS A 32 -6.65 -4.54 -5.59
C HIS A 32 -7.60 -5.63 -6.12
N GLY A 33 -8.15 -6.47 -5.23
CA GLY A 33 -9.08 -7.53 -5.61
C GLY A 33 -10.37 -6.99 -6.24
N GLN A 34 -10.96 -5.96 -5.64
CA GLN A 34 -12.17 -5.32 -6.16
C GLN A 34 -11.94 -4.63 -7.50
N LEU A 35 -10.85 -3.87 -7.64
CA LEU A 35 -10.49 -3.19 -8.88
C LEU A 35 -10.22 -4.21 -9.99
N ARG A 36 -9.48 -5.29 -9.70
CA ARG A 36 -9.24 -6.36 -10.67
C ARG A 36 -10.56 -6.94 -11.16
N GLY A 37 -11.47 -7.30 -10.25
CA GLY A 37 -12.77 -7.85 -10.63
C GLY A 37 -13.62 -6.86 -11.42
N LYS A 38 -13.66 -5.58 -11.02
CA LYS A 38 -14.50 -4.55 -11.64
C LYS A 38 -13.95 -4.03 -12.97
N ALA A 39 -12.64 -3.93 -13.10
CA ALA A 39 -12.00 -3.51 -14.34
C ALA A 39 -11.95 -4.63 -15.38
N ASP A 40 -12.02 -5.90 -14.93
CA ASP A 40 -12.10 -7.09 -15.78
C ASP A 40 -13.55 -7.51 -16.10
N ILE A 41 -14.56 -6.66 -15.84
CA ILE A 41 -15.98 -6.92 -16.18
C ILE A 41 -16.20 -7.15 -17.70
N ALA A 42 -15.17 -6.96 -18.52
CA ALA A 42 -15.22 -7.13 -19.95
C ALA A 42 -14.14 -8.07 -20.53
N GLY A 43 -13.40 -8.84 -19.70
CA GLY A 43 -12.55 -9.96 -20.09
C GLY A 43 -11.63 -9.74 -21.30
N ALA A 44 -10.35 -9.43 -21.07
CA ALA A 44 -9.26 -9.60 -22.05
C ALA A 44 -9.63 -9.32 -23.54
N GLY A 45 -10.20 -8.15 -23.84
CA GLY A 45 -10.53 -7.74 -25.22
C GLY A 45 -11.84 -8.30 -25.79
N THR A 46 -12.69 -8.95 -24.99
CA THR A 46 -14.00 -9.49 -25.41
C THR A 46 -15.19 -8.68 -24.92
N GLY A 47 -14.92 -7.55 -24.28
CA GLY A 47 -15.90 -6.68 -23.64
C GLY A 47 -16.80 -5.92 -24.59
N ALA A 48 -17.88 -5.33 -24.05
CA ALA A 48 -18.81 -4.51 -24.83
C ALA A 48 -18.08 -3.40 -25.62
N THR A 49 -17.10 -2.74 -25.01
CA THR A 49 -16.28 -1.71 -25.68
C THR A 49 -15.45 -2.27 -26.82
N ALA A 50 -14.83 -3.44 -26.67
CA ALA A 50 -14.04 -4.07 -27.72
C ALA A 50 -14.93 -4.52 -28.90
N ARG A 51 -16.12 -5.04 -28.62
CA ARG A 51 -17.11 -5.41 -29.65
C ARG A 51 -17.64 -4.18 -30.38
N ALA A 52 -17.95 -3.10 -29.65
CA ALA A 52 -18.36 -1.84 -30.26
C ALA A 52 -17.26 -1.24 -31.14
N ALA A 53 -16.00 -1.28 -30.68
CA ALA A 53 -14.85 -0.84 -31.46
C ALA A 53 -14.71 -1.64 -32.76
N ALA A 54 -14.84 -2.97 -32.70
CA ALA A 54 -14.82 -3.84 -33.86
C ALA A 54 -15.98 -3.55 -34.82
N GLU A 55 -17.22 -3.44 -34.32
CA GLU A 55 -18.40 -3.15 -35.13
C GLU A 55 -18.34 -1.77 -35.80
N CYS A 56 -17.90 -0.74 -35.07
CA CYS A 56 -17.69 0.58 -35.66
C CYS A 56 -16.62 0.53 -36.76
N SER A 57 -15.55 -0.23 -36.55
CA SER A 57 -14.47 -0.38 -37.54
C SER A 57 -14.96 -1.10 -38.81
N THR A 58 -15.73 -2.19 -38.68
CA THR A 58 -16.29 -2.89 -39.85
C THR A 58 -17.27 -2.02 -40.66
N ARG A 59 -17.91 -1.05 -40.00
CA ARG A 59 -18.78 -0.04 -40.63
C ARG A 59 -18.02 1.19 -41.15
N ASN A 60 -16.67 1.18 -41.16
CA ASN A 60 -15.81 2.31 -41.55
C ASN A 60 -16.06 3.60 -40.74
N LEU A 61 -16.52 3.47 -39.49
CA LEU A 61 -16.70 4.60 -38.60
C LEU A 61 -15.37 4.89 -37.90
N ALA A 62 -14.92 6.16 -37.95
CA ALA A 62 -13.71 6.62 -37.26
C ALA A 62 -13.72 6.34 -35.74
N LEU A 63 -14.91 6.17 -35.15
CA LEU A 63 -15.08 5.81 -33.75
C LEU A 63 -14.45 4.45 -33.38
N GLY A 64 -14.32 3.51 -34.33
CA GLY A 64 -13.78 2.17 -34.06
C GLY A 64 -12.31 2.19 -33.58
N PRO A 65 -11.38 2.79 -34.34
CA PRO A 65 -10.01 3.01 -33.90
C PRO A 65 -9.89 3.79 -32.59
N GLU A 66 -10.70 4.84 -32.39
CA GLU A 66 -10.67 5.66 -31.17
C GLU A 66 -11.11 4.88 -29.93
N LEU A 67 -12.15 4.04 -30.03
CA LEU A 67 -12.56 3.16 -28.95
C LEU A 67 -11.49 2.11 -28.62
N SER A 68 -10.78 1.62 -29.64
CA SER A 68 -9.68 0.65 -29.46
C SER A 68 -8.50 1.30 -28.72
N ALA A 69 -8.12 2.52 -29.11
CA ALA A 69 -7.08 3.29 -28.43
C ALA A 69 -7.46 3.59 -26.98
N THR A 70 -8.71 4.03 -26.76
CA THR A 70 -9.25 4.30 -25.42
C THR A 70 -9.20 3.05 -24.54
N LEU A 71 -9.60 1.89 -25.08
CA LEU A 71 -9.57 0.62 -24.35
C LEU A 71 -8.14 0.21 -23.98
N SER A 72 -7.17 0.41 -24.88
CA SER A 72 -5.75 0.15 -24.63
C SER A 72 -5.20 1.05 -23.51
N THR A 73 -5.52 2.35 -23.53
CA THR A 73 -5.14 3.27 -22.46
C THR A 73 -5.77 2.88 -21.13
N TRP A 74 -7.06 2.54 -21.11
CA TRP A 74 -7.75 2.06 -19.92
C TRP A 74 -7.07 0.83 -19.30
N ASP A 75 -6.79 -0.19 -20.11
CA ASP A 75 -6.12 -1.42 -19.66
C ASP A 75 -4.74 -1.13 -19.05
N SER A 76 -3.95 -0.26 -19.69
CA SER A 76 -2.64 0.16 -19.16
C SER A 76 -2.74 0.89 -17.82
N GLN A 77 -3.70 1.83 -17.69
CA GLN A 77 -3.89 2.58 -16.45
C GLN A 77 -4.39 1.70 -15.30
N VAL A 78 -5.35 0.81 -15.56
CA VAL A 78 -5.82 -0.17 -14.57
C VAL A 78 -4.68 -1.06 -14.11
N LYS A 79 -3.86 -1.60 -15.03
CA LYS A 79 -2.70 -2.42 -14.68
C LYS A 79 -1.69 -1.66 -13.81
N THR A 80 -1.45 -0.39 -14.10
CA THR A 80 -0.57 0.47 -13.30
C THR A 80 -1.09 0.62 -11.87
N VAL A 81 -2.37 0.94 -11.72
CA VAL A 81 -3.00 1.11 -10.39
C VAL A 81 -3.06 -0.22 -9.63
N LEU A 82 -3.33 -1.33 -10.30
CA LEU A 82 -3.25 -2.67 -9.68
C LEU A 82 -1.84 -2.97 -9.16
N GLN A 83 -0.81 -2.70 -9.96
CA GLN A 83 0.58 -2.85 -9.51
C GLN A 83 0.87 -1.98 -8.29
N MET A 84 0.40 -0.73 -8.26
CA MET A 84 0.56 0.14 -7.09
C MET A 84 -0.08 -0.42 -5.83
N TYR A 85 -1.33 -0.89 -5.88
CA TYR A 85 -1.99 -1.48 -4.71
C TYR A 85 -1.29 -2.77 -4.26
N ALA A 86 -0.85 -3.61 -5.20
CA ALA A 86 -0.06 -4.80 -4.88
C ALA A 86 1.27 -4.40 -4.20
N HIS A 87 1.97 -3.38 -4.71
CA HIS A 87 3.20 -2.88 -4.13
C HIS A 87 2.99 -2.35 -2.71
N ILE A 88 1.95 -1.55 -2.46
CA ILE A 88 1.63 -1.03 -1.13
C ILE A 88 1.32 -2.18 -0.17
N SER A 89 0.45 -3.10 -0.56
CA SER A 89 0.07 -4.26 0.25
C SER A 89 1.30 -5.09 0.62
N ASN A 90 2.13 -5.45 -0.37
CA ASN A 90 3.32 -6.27 -0.15
C ASN A 90 4.37 -5.56 0.70
N HIS A 91 4.58 -4.26 0.48
CA HIS A 91 5.57 -3.49 1.22
C HIS A 91 5.19 -3.34 2.68
N LEU A 92 3.92 -3.09 2.98
CA LEU A 92 3.46 -2.93 4.37
C LEU A 92 3.42 -4.27 5.12
N ASP A 93 3.06 -5.37 4.45
CA ASP A 93 3.17 -6.71 5.04
C ASP A 93 4.63 -7.06 5.37
N PHE A 94 5.55 -6.77 4.46
CA PHE A 94 6.99 -6.94 4.68
C PHE A 94 7.49 -6.09 5.86
N SER A 95 7.18 -4.79 5.88
CA SER A 95 7.58 -3.89 6.97
C SER A 95 7.05 -4.39 8.31
N LYS A 96 5.79 -4.83 8.37
CA LYS A 96 5.19 -5.39 9.58
C LYS A 96 5.96 -6.61 10.10
N LYS A 97 6.25 -7.55 9.20
CA LYS A 97 7.02 -8.75 9.53
C LYS A 97 8.44 -8.40 10.00
N ALA A 98 9.14 -7.53 9.29
CA ALA A 98 10.51 -7.15 9.61
C ALA A 98 10.61 -6.45 10.97
N HIS A 99 9.64 -5.61 11.33
CA HIS A 99 9.60 -5.00 12.66
C HIS A 99 9.31 -6.03 13.77
N ALA A 100 8.39 -6.96 13.56
CA ALA A 100 8.14 -8.04 14.51
C ALA A 100 9.38 -8.92 14.75
N ASP A 101 10.09 -9.29 13.66
CA ASP A 101 11.33 -10.07 13.74
C ASP A 101 12.44 -9.28 14.49
N ASN A 102 12.53 -7.96 14.27
CA ASN A 102 13.46 -7.10 15.01
C ASN A 102 13.11 -7.01 16.51
N ASP A 103 11.83 -6.86 16.85
CA ASP A 103 11.37 -6.81 18.23
C ASP A 103 11.66 -8.12 18.96
N GLU A 104 11.49 -9.27 18.30
CA GLU A 104 11.87 -10.58 18.81
C GLU A 104 13.39 -10.67 19.04
N ALA A 105 14.20 -10.23 18.08
CA ALA A 105 15.65 -10.23 18.20
C ALA A 105 16.14 -9.34 19.36
N ILE A 106 15.56 -8.15 19.52
CA ILE A 106 15.86 -7.25 20.64
C ILE A 106 15.45 -7.92 21.96
N ALA A 107 14.23 -8.47 22.05
CA ALA A 107 13.75 -9.15 23.24
C ALA A 107 14.62 -10.36 23.63
N ALA A 108 15.12 -11.10 22.64
CA ALA A 108 16.07 -12.19 22.87
C ALA A 108 17.43 -11.68 23.36
N SER A 109 17.93 -10.56 22.82
CA SER A 109 19.20 -9.95 23.24
C SER A 109 19.17 -9.40 24.67
N LEU A 110 17.98 -9.06 25.19
CA LEU A 110 17.76 -8.50 26.52
C LEU A 110 17.34 -9.56 27.56
N ARG A 111 17.66 -10.84 27.31
CA ARG A 111 17.43 -11.95 28.24
C ARG A 111 18.73 -12.55 28.71
N HIS A 112 18.75 -12.95 29.98
CA HIS A 112 19.77 -13.81 30.55
C HIS A 112 19.67 -15.23 29.95
N ARG A 113 20.73 -16.01 30.09
CA ARG A 113 20.81 -17.38 29.53
C ARG A 113 19.77 -18.34 30.14
N ASP A 114 19.25 -18.01 31.32
CA ASP A 114 18.17 -18.73 31.99
C ASP A 114 16.76 -18.31 31.51
N GLY A 115 16.69 -17.37 30.56
CA GLY A 115 15.46 -16.85 29.98
C GLY A 115 14.85 -15.67 30.74
N SER A 116 15.40 -15.29 31.91
CA SER A 116 14.92 -14.14 32.66
C SER A 116 15.24 -12.82 31.95
N ALA A 117 14.36 -11.83 32.06
CA ALA A 117 14.58 -10.51 31.46
C ALA A 117 15.66 -9.74 32.22
N MET A 118 16.53 -9.03 31.51
CA MET A 118 17.49 -8.11 32.12
C MET A 118 16.76 -6.95 32.79
N SER A 119 17.23 -6.55 33.97
CA SER A 119 16.71 -5.38 34.67
C SER A 119 17.17 -4.07 34.01
N VAL A 120 16.40 -3.00 34.17
CA VAL A 120 16.75 -1.66 33.63
C VAL A 120 18.11 -1.18 34.15
N SER A 121 18.43 -1.46 35.42
CA SER A 121 19.73 -1.09 36.02
C SER A 121 20.89 -1.87 35.42
N GLU A 122 20.68 -3.10 34.97
CA GLU A 122 21.68 -3.87 34.21
C GLU A 122 21.87 -3.31 32.80
N ILE A 123 20.78 -3.00 32.09
CA ILE A 123 20.83 -2.41 30.74
C ILE A 123 21.54 -1.05 30.76
N GLN A 124 21.26 -0.21 31.77
CA GLN A 124 21.90 1.10 31.94
C GLN A 124 23.43 1.01 32.09
N ARG A 125 24.00 -0.15 32.44
CA ARG A 125 25.46 -0.32 32.47
C ARG A 125 26.08 -0.41 31.06
N TYR A 126 25.29 -0.73 30.04
CA TYR A 126 25.74 -0.91 28.65
C TYR A 126 25.47 0.30 27.76
N VAL A 127 24.56 1.19 28.16
CA VAL A 127 24.20 2.41 27.41
C VAL A 127 24.85 3.60 28.12
N LYS A 128 25.82 4.27 27.47
CA LYS A 128 26.46 5.49 27.97
C LYS A 128 25.61 6.73 27.72
#